data_AF-A0A5C4VBY4-F1
#
_entry.id   AF-A0A5C4VBY4-F1
#
_cell.length_a   1.000
_cell.length_b   1.000
_cell.length_c   1.000
_cell.angle_alpha   90.00
_cell.angle_beta   90.00
_cell.angle_gamma   90.00
#
_symmetry.space_group_name_H-M   'P 1'
#
loop_
_entity.id
_entity.type
_entity.pdbx_description
1 polymer ?
#
loop_
_entity_poly.entity_id
_entity_poly.type
_entity_poly.pdbx_seq_one_letter_code
_entity_poly.pdbx_strand_id
1 'polypeptide(L)'
;MLRPEAPATLPECRQAIDRVDAALATLLERRAALAGIVQRIKPVGGFAGRDLARERALVARMALRAPSLGEARLAPIMNAVIEAGLHLAEERAAR
;
A
#
# COMPACT_ATOMS: atom_id res chain seq x y z
N MET A 1 -16.93 1.41 1.46
CA MET A 1 -16.60 1.13 2.87
C MET A 1 -16.92 -0.32 3.15
N LEU A 2 -16.01 -1.08 3.75
CA LEU A 2 -16.27 -2.46 4.16
C LEU A 2 -17.41 -2.43 5.19
N ARG A 3 -18.40 -3.31 5.05
CA ARG A 3 -19.51 -3.38 6.01
C ARG A 3 -18.97 -3.96 7.33
N PRO A 4 -19.44 -3.49 8.49
CA PRO A 4 -19.18 -4.17 9.75
C PRO A 4 -19.69 -5.62 9.65
N GLU A 5 -18.82 -6.57 9.97
CA GLU A 5 -19.14 -8.01 10.01
C GLU A 5 -18.75 -8.53 11.40
N ALA A 6 -19.56 -9.44 11.94
CA ALA A 6 -19.28 -10.11 13.21
C ALA A 6 -19.23 -11.64 12.96
N PRO A 7 -18.21 -12.14 12.26
CA PRO A 7 -18.05 -13.57 12.03
C PRO A 7 -17.88 -14.30 13.37
N ALA A 8 -18.59 -15.42 13.54
CA ALA A 8 -18.61 -16.20 14.78
C ALA A 8 -17.80 -17.49 14.66
N THR A 9 -17.54 -17.96 13.43
CA THR A 9 -16.79 -19.18 13.16
C THR A 9 -15.49 -18.90 12.42
N LEU A 10 -14.51 -19.80 12.56
CA LEU A 10 -13.25 -19.70 11.83
C LEU A 10 -13.42 -19.64 10.29
N PRO A 11 -14.29 -20.47 9.66
CA PRO A 11 -14.58 -20.33 8.23
C PRO A 11 -15.11 -18.95 7.84
N GLU A 12 -16.03 -18.38 8.63
CA GLU A 12 -16.56 -17.04 8.37
C GLU A 12 -15.47 -15.96 8.48
N CYS A 13 -14.60 -16.05 9.49
CA CYS A 13 -13.45 -15.14 9.65
C CYS A 13 -12.52 -15.19 8.44
N ARG A 14 -12.21 -16.39 7.93
CA ARG A 14 -11.34 -16.55 6.75
C ARG A 14 -11.99 -15.95 5.51
N GLN A 15 -13.27 -16.22 5.30
CA GLN A 15 -13.99 -15.66 4.15
C GLN A 15 -14.06 -14.12 4.20
N ALA A 16 -14.16 -13.54 5.40
CA ALA A 16 -14.10 -12.09 5.59
C ALA A 16 -12.71 -11.54 5.24
N ILE A 17 -11.64 -12.21 5.67
CA ILE A 17 -10.25 -11.85 5.32
C ILE A 17 -10.05 -11.93 3.80
N ASP A 18 -10.49 -13.00 3.15
CA ASP A 18 -10.36 -13.16 1.69
C ASP A 18 -11.02 -12.01 0.90
N ARG A 19 -12.17 -11.52 1.38
CA ARG A 19 -12.83 -10.33 0.78
C ARG A 19 -11.99 -9.07 0.96
N VAL A 20 -11.39 -8.88 2.12
CA VAL A 20 -10.48 -7.76 2.38
C VAL A 20 -9.25 -7.87 1.47
N ASP A 21 -8.67 -9.05 1.34
CA ASP A 21 -7.47 -9.28 0.54
C ASP A 21 -7.73 -9.06 -0.96
N ALA A 22 -8.90 -9.47 -1.46
CA ALA A 22 -9.32 -9.16 -2.83
C ALA A 22 -9.44 -7.64 -3.07
N ALA A 23 -9.98 -6.90 -2.09
CA ALA A 23 -10.04 -5.45 -2.17
C ALA A 23 -8.65 -4.82 -2.09
N LEU A 24 -7.77 -5.32 -1.21
CA LEU A 24 -6.39 -4.90 -1.10
C LEU A 24 -5.63 -5.10 -2.41
N ALA A 25 -5.76 -6.26 -3.06
CA ALA A 25 -5.12 -6.55 -4.35
C ALA A 25 -5.47 -5.48 -5.40
N THR A 26 -6.76 -5.15 -5.53
CA THR A 26 -7.24 -4.12 -6.48
C THR A 26 -6.67 -2.74 -6.14
N LEU A 27 -6.63 -2.38 -4.85
CA LEU A 27 -6.09 -1.09 -4.41
C LEU A 27 -4.56 -1.01 -4.60
N LEU A 28 -3.84 -2.10 -4.37
CA LEU A 28 -2.41 -2.20 -4.58
C LEU A 28 -2.04 -2.06 -6.05
N GLU A 29 -2.77 -2.72 -6.96
CA GLU A 29 -2.60 -2.56 -8.42
C GLU A 29 -2.80 -1.10 -8.83
N ARG A 30 -3.92 -0.48 -8.41
CA ARG A 30 -4.20 0.94 -8.66
C ARG A 30 -3.08 1.84 -8.14
N ARG A 31 -2.58 1.56 -6.93
CA ARG A 31 -1.50 2.33 -6.30
C ARG A 31 -0.18 2.18 -7.06
N ALA A 32 0.16 0.98 -7.51
CA ALA A 32 1.36 0.72 -8.30
C ALA A 32 1.29 1.43 -9.68
N ALA A 33 0.12 1.43 -10.33
CA ALA A 33 -0.10 2.18 -11.56
C ALA A 33 0.11 3.70 -11.35
N LEU A 34 -0.40 4.27 -10.25
CA LEU A 34 -0.16 5.66 -9.89
C LEU A 34 1.31 5.94 -9.58
N ALA A 35 1.99 5.02 -8.88
CA ALA A 35 3.43 5.14 -8.64
C ALA A 35 4.20 5.21 -9.98
N GLY A 36 3.87 4.36 -10.95
CA GLY A 36 4.46 4.41 -12.29
C GLY A 36 4.23 5.74 -13.01
N ILE A 37 3.04 6.35 -12.90
CA ILE A 37 2.79 7.69 -13.44
C ILE A 37 3.70 8.72 -12.76
N VAL A 38 3.77 8.69 -11.42
CA VAL A 38 4.64 9.60 -10.66
C VAL A 38 6.10 9.44 -11.06
N GLN A 39 6.58 8.21 -11.26
CA GLN A 39 7.97 7.95 -11.65
C GLN A 39 8.33 8.55 -13.01
N ARG A 40 7.40 8.59 -13.97
CA ARG A 40 7.63 9.24 -15.27
C ARG A 40 7.70 10.77 -15.20
N ILE A 41 7.12 11.37 -14.16
CA ILE A 41 7.06 12.82 -13.98
C ILE A 41 8.25 13.31 -13.14
N LYS A 42 8.76 12.48 -12.24
CA LYS A 42 9.84 12.88 -11.32
C LYS A 42 11.14 13.20 -12.08
N PRO A 43 11.89 14.24 -11.65
CA PRO A 43 13.22 14.51 -12.19
C PRO A 43 14.25 13.44 -11.80
N VAL A 44 14.10 12.84 -10.61
CA VAL A 44 14.88 11.69 -10.15
C VAL A 44 13.91 10.54 -9.87
N GLY A 45 13.98 9.50 -10.70
CA GLY A 45 13.12 8.32 -10.60
C GLY A 45 13.69 7.21 -9.71
N GLY A 46 12.97 6.10 -9.64
CA GLY A 46 13.37 4.88 -8.94
C GLY A 46 13.58 5.08 -7.43
N PHE A 47 14.45 4.24 -6.86
CA PHE A 47 14.83 4.30 -5.46
C PHE A 47 15.58 5.58 -5.07
N ALA A 48 16.35 6.16 -6.00
CA ALA A 48 17.07 7.41 -5.76
C ALA A 48 16.13 8.60 -5.54
N GLY A 49 14.92 8.56 -6.10
CA GLY A 49 13.89 9.59 -5.97
C GLY A 49 12.96 9.43 -4.77
N ARG A 50 13.32 8.61 -3.77
CA ARG A 50 12.51 8.41 -2.56
C ARG A 50 12.49 9.67 -1.68
N ASP A 51 11.33 9.93 -1.10
CA ASP A 51 11.11 11.05 -0.18
C ASP A 51 10.64 10.50 1.16
N LEU A 52 11.61 10.22 2.03
CA LEU A 52 11.36 9.61 3.34
C LEU A 52 10.47 10.48 4.24
N ALA A 53 10.51 11.82 4.09
CA ALA A 53 9.64 12.71 4.86
C ALA A 53 8.19 12.56 4.41
N ARG A 54 7.95 12.52 3.08
CA ARG A 54 6.63 12.31 2.50
C ARG A 54 6.06 10.93 2.82
N GLU A 55 6.92 9.92 2.89
CA GLU A 55 6.58 8.53 3.26
C GLU A 55 6.22 8.43 4.75
N ARG A 56 6.99 9.03 5.66
CA ARG A 56 6.63 9.12 7.09
C ARG A 56 5.30 9.84 7.30
N ALA A 57 5.09 10.98 6.62
CA ALA A 57 3.83 11.72 6.70
C ALA A 57 2.63 10.91 6.17
N LEU A 58 2.84 10.04 5.19
CA LEU A 58 1.81 9.11 4.71
C LEU A 58 1.43 8.11 5.82
N VAL A 59 2.42 7.49 6.47
CA VAL A 59 2.20 6.53 7.56
C VAL A 59 1.45 7.18 8.73
N ALA A 60 1.86 8.38 9.15
CA ALA A 60 1.17 9.13 10.21
C ALA A 60 -0.33 9.35 9.88
N ARG A 61 -0.64 9.76 8.64
CA ARG A 61 -2.05 9.92 8.21
C ARG A 61 -2.82 8.61 8.09
N MET A 62 -2.14 7.49 7.86
CA MET A 62 -2.78 6.17 7.87
C MET A 62 -3.04 5.69 9.29
N ALA A 63 -2.15 5.98 10.24
CA ALA A 63 -2.32 5.63 11.65
C ALA A 63 -3.57 6.27 12.27
N LEU A 64 -3.97 7.47 11.82
CA LEU A 64 -5.25 8.09 12.20
C LEU A 64 -6.47 7.25 11.78
N ARG A 65 -6.37 6.46 10.72
CA ARG A 65 -7.43 5.59 10.22
C ARG A 65 -7.34 4.16 10.76
N ALA A 66 -6.14 3.73 11.15
CA ALA A 66 -5.85 2.40 11.68
C ALA A 66 -5.11 2.49 13.03
N PRO A 67 -5.76 3.05 14.07
CA PRO A 67 -5.10 3.34 15.34
C PRO A 67 -4.55 2.09 16.03
N SER A 68 -5.22 0.94 15.89
CA SER A 68 -4.76 -0.34 16.46
C SER A 68 -3.46 -0.86 15.84
N LEU A 69 -3.15 -0.47 14.60
CA LEU A 69 -1.86 -0.78 13.98
C LEU A 69 -0.81 0.27 14.37
N GLY A 70 -1.20 1.54 14.38
CA GLY A 70 -0.31 2.66 14.64
C GLY A 70 0.81 2.79 13.59
N GLU A 71 1.66 3.80 13.75
CA GLU A 71 2.74 4.07 12.80
C GLU A 71 3.78 2.93 12.75
N ALA A 72 4.10 2.34 13.90
CA ALA A 72 5.13 1.31 14.01
C ALA A 72 4.84 0.06 13.17
N ARG A 73 3.57 -0.39 13.11
CA ARG A 73 3.19 -1.55 12.29
C ARG A 73 2.89 -1.16 10.84
N LEU A 74 2.40 0.06 10.59
CA LEU A 74 2.10 0.54 9.25
C LEU A 74 3.35 0.89 8.45
N ALA A 75 4.42 1.37 9.09
CA ALA A 75 5.66 1.75 8.43
C ALA A 75 6.27 0.61 7.57
N PRO A 76 6.53 -0.60 8.10
CA PRO A 76 7.11 -1.68 7.30
C PRO A 76 6.17 -2.14 6.16
N ILE A 77 4.85 -2.16 6.40
CA ILE A 77 3.86 -2.50 5.37
C ILE A 77 3.94 -1.50 4.22
N MET A 78 3.88 -0.21 4.53
CA MET A 78 3.90 0.82 3.51
C MET A 78 5.24 0.92 2.80
N ASN A 79 6.35 0.62 3.47
CA ASN A 79 7.65 0.48 2.82
C ASN A 79 7.59 -0.57 1.71
N ALA A 80 7.13 -1.78 2.02
CA ALA A 80 7.01 -2.85 1.02
C ALA A 80 6.09 -2.47 -0.15
N VAL A 81 4.97 -1.80 0.12
CA VAL A 81 4.04 -1.34 -0.92
C VAL A 81 4.66 -0.23 -1.79
N ILE A 82 5.50 0.65 -1.23
CA ILE A 82 6.25 1.66 -1.99
C ILE A 82 7.25 0.95 -2.90
N GLU A 83 8.08 0.08 -2.35
CA GLU A 83 9.16 -0.60 -3.06
C GLU A 83 8.63 -1.48 -4.20
N ALA A 84 7.55 -2.21 -3.99
CA ALA A 84 6.88 -2.97 -5.05
C ALA A 84 6.47 -2.07 -6.24
N GLY A 85 5.96 -0.87 -5.95
CA GLY A 85 5.62 0.10 -7.00
C GLY A 85 6.84 0.69 -7.71
N LEU A 86 7.98 0.82 -7.02
CA LEU A 86 9.24 1.27 -7.62
C LEU A 86 9.83 0.20 -8.54
N HIS A 87 9.94 -1.04 -8.06
CA HIS A 87 10.41 -2.16 -8.87
C HIS A 87 9.60 -2.33 -10.15
N LEU A 88 8.27 -2.34 -10.04
CA LEU A 88 7.41 -2.46 -11.22
C LEU A 88 7.58 -1.29 -12.21
N ALA A 89 7.84 -0.09 -11.71
CA ALA A 89 8.11 1.06 -12.58
C ALA A 89 9.45 0.92 -13.31
N GLU A 90 10.49 0.41 -12.64
CA GLU A 90 11.80 0.13 -13.24
C GLU A 90 11.71 -0.98 -14.29
N GLU A 91 11.01 -2.09 -13.98
CA GLU A 91 10.76 -3.18 -14.92
C GLU A 91 10.04 -2.71 -16.19
N ARG A 92 9.10 -1.76 -16.06
CA ARG A 92 8.37 -1.18 -17.19
C ARG A 92 9.20 -0.21 -18.01
N ALA A 93 10.17 0.47 -17.40
CA ALA A 93 11.08 1.38 -18.10
C ALA A 93 12.20 0.63 -18.85
N ALA A 94 12.51 -0.60 -18.41
CA ALA A 94 13.50 -1.47 -19.05
C ALA A 94 12.95 -2.28 -20.25
N ARG A 95 11.64 -2.23 -20.50
CA ARG A 95 10.97 -2.88 -21.64
C ARG A 95 10.75 -1.88 -22.76
#